data_AF-A0A9W6QZV7-F1
#
_entry.id   AF-A0A9W6QZV7-F1
#
_cell.length_a   1.000
_cell.length_b   1.000
_cell.length_c   1.000
_cell.angle_alpha   90.00
_cell.angle_beta   90.00
_cell.angle_gamma   90.00
#
_symmetry.space_group_name_H-M   'P 1'
#
loop_
_entity.id
_entity.type
_entity.pdbx_description
1 polymer ?
#
loop_
_entity_poly.entity_id
_entity_poly.type
_entity_poly.pdbx_seq_one_letter_code
_entity_poly.pdbx_strand_id
1 'polypeptide(L)'
;MDAVAELKSAKFGRFHAVLVVGVMLALIFDGYDTLNPSYVLHYTLGPWQLSHGAAGFMVSAGLIGFGIGAVAHGPLADRIGRRPVLLTALFSAGVLSLLTATMATGFISFVLLRFLTGLFLGVILPLGTAFINEFAPARSANRVVAVTVAGYTLGGVLASLIGIYFTPVHGWPVLYWIGAASAVLAVLLIPVLPESVQFDVLRGRHENVARTLAKLNRGRSYDGVRFIQPRERASAREMIATVVNPHFRRTSIGLWVCAFLTLFCIYGLSGWLPSVMESRGNGFAASFLFLTILQLAGIAGGLTVAVVCDRRDGNMAAGLVVLMVIATVAMALVGFGGGSVLPLVCTALAGFGIIGGQSVLNTLSAQTYPVHLRSTGTGMMFGVGRIGGILGPYLIGWLLDWTGGATNAVFIAIVVATVAAAIGGGALIVFRRELTRQRGERESHIPVV
;
A
#
# COMPACT_ATOMS: atom_id res chain seq x y z
N MET A 1 -14.20 32.40 -6.22
CA MET A 1 -14.97 31.17 -5.92
C MET A 1 -14.03 30.11 -5.37
N ASP A 2 -14.44 29.36 -4.35
CA ASP A 2 -13.66 28.21 -3.86
C ASP A 2 -13.86 27.01 -4.79
N ALA A 3 -12.81 26.62 -5.51
CA ALA A 3 -12.86 25.50 -6.45
C ALA A 3 -13.03 24.13 -5.75
N VAL A 4 -12.52 23.98 -4.52
CA VAL A 4 -12.58 22.73 -3.76
C VAL A 4 -13.99 22.51 -3.24
N ALA A 5 -14.66 23.57 -2.77
CA ALA A 5 -16.05 23.50 -2.35
C ALA A 5 -16.96 23.05 -3.51
N GLU A 6 -16.70 23.55 -4.72
CA GLU A 6 -17.49 23.23 -5.91
C GLU A 6 -17.28 21.80 -6.42
N LEU A 7 -16.05 21.28 -6.36
CA LEU A 7 -15.76 19.86 -6.62
C LEU A 7 -16.51 18.95 -5.66
N LYS A 8 -16.48 19.29 -4.38
CA LYS A 8 -17.08 18.48 -3.31
C LYS A 8 -18.60 18.44 -3.35
N SER A 9 -19.25 19.47 -3.92
CA SER A 9 -20.70 19.56 -4.05
C SER A 9 -21.27 18.81 -5.25
N ALA A 10 -20.42 18.43 -6.23
CA ALA A 10 -20.83 17.72 -7.43
C ALA A 10 -21.48 16.35 -7.11
N LYS A 11 -22.43 15.91 -7.95
CA LYS A 11 -22.98 14.55 -7.86
C LYS A 11 -22.06 13.55 -8.56
N PHE A 12 -22.02 12.33 -8.05
CA PHE A 12 -21.32 11.24 -8.75
C PHE A 12 -21.95 11.03 -10.14
N GLY A 13 -21.11 10.87 -11.17
CA GLY A 13 -21.56 10.85 -12.56
C GLY A 13 -20.52 10.18 -13.47
N ARG A 14 -20.78 10.19 -14.79
CA ARG A 14 -19.94 9.50 -15.79
C ARG A 14 -18.47 9.91 -15.72
N PHE A 15 -18.18 11.19 -15.52
CA PHE A 15 -16.82 11.70 -15.37
C PHE A 15 -16.09 11.03 -14.19
N HIS A 16 -16.71 10.99 -13.02
CA HIS A 16 -16.15 10.32 -11.85
C HIS A 16 -15.92 8.82 -12.09
N ALA A 17 -16.88 8.14 -12.70
CA ALA A 17 -16.75 6.71 -13.01
C ALA A 17 -15.55 6.43 -13.94
N VAL A 18 -15.36 7.25 -14.98
CA VAL A 18 -14.22 7.12 -15.89
C VAL A 18 -12.89 7.35 -15.18
N LEU A 19 -12.79 8.35 -14.28
CA LEU A 19 -11.59 8.57 -13.47
C LEU A 19 -11.31 7.39 -12.54
N VAL A 20 -12.34 6.89 -11.86
CA VAL A 20 -12.21 5.74 -10.95
C VAL A 20 -11.71 4.52 -11.71
N VAL A 21 -12.33 4.18 -12.84
CA VAL A 21 -11.89 3.03 -13.65
C VAL A 21 -10.47 3.23 -14.15
N GLY A 22 -10.13 4.42 -14.67
CA GLY A 22 -8.79 4.70 -15.19
C GLY A 22 -7.69 4.58 -14.13
N VAL A 23 -7.90 5.17 -12.95
CA VAL A 23 -6.92 5.08 -11.85
C VAL A 23 -6.92 3.68 -11.24
N MET A 24 -8.08 3.03 -11.11
CA MET A 24 -8.15 1.65 -10.62
C MET A 24 -7.36 0.70 -11.51
N LEU A 25 -7.44 0.82 -12.85
CA LEU A 25 -6.61 0.05 -13.77
C LEU A 25 -5.12 0.32 -13.57
N ALA A 26 -4.72 1.58 -13.32
CA ALA A 26 -3.33 1.90 -13.00
C ALA A 26 -2.89 1.23 -11.68
N LEU A 27 -3.76 1.20 -10.66
CA LEU A 27 -3.47 0.51 -9.40
C LEU A 27 -3.44 -1.02 -9.54
N ILE A 28 -4.22 -1.59 -10.47
CA ILE A 28 -4.13 -3.01 -10.82
C ILE A 28 -2.73 -3.34 -11.34
N PHE A 29 -2.20 -2.56 -12.28
CA PHE A 29 -0.83 -2.78 -12.76
C PHE A 29 0.23 -2.59 -11.67
N ASP A 30 0.03 -1.61 -10.78
CA ASP A 30 0.92 -1.37 -9.65
C ASP A 30 0.99 -2.59 -8.71
N GLY A 31 -0.16 -3.09 -8.27
CA GLY A 31 -0.22 -4.28 -7.42
C GLY A 31 0.25 -5.57 -8.11
N TYR A 32 -0.02 -5.68 -9.41
CA TYR A 32 0.45 -6.78 -10.24
C TYR A 32 1.98 -6.84 -10.28
N ASP A 33 2.65 -5.77 -10.70
CA ASP A 33 4.10 -5.74 -10.83
C ASP A 33 4.83 -5.77 -9.49
N THR A 34 4.24 -5.19 -8.43
CA THR A 34 4.85 -5.22 -7.09
C THR A 34 4.97 -6.64 -6.53
N LEU A 35 4.03 -7.53 -6.83
CA LEU A 35 4.05 -8.91 -6.32
C LEU A 35 4.77 -9.91 -7.23
N ASN A 36 4.92 -9.58 -8.53
CA ASN A 36 5.56 -10.46 -9.50
C ASN A 36 6.93 -11.05 -9.09
N PRO A 37 7.85 -10.32 -8.43
CA PRO A 37 9.14 -10.85 -8.02
C PRO A 37 9.05 -12.12 -7.17
N SER A 38 8.02 -12.25 -6.33
CA SER A 38 7.82 -13.44 -5.48
C SER A 38 7.63 -14.73 -6.28
N TYR A 39 6.97 -14.65 -7.44
CA TYR A 39 6.77 -15.78 -8.33
C TYR A 39 8.01 -16.09 -9.18
N VAL A 40 8.78 -15.06 -9.54
CA VAL A 40 10.03 -15.23 -10.29
C VAL A 40 11.05 -16.02 -9.49
N LEU A 41 11.09 -15.85 -8.16
CA LEU A 41 12.04 -16.56 -7.30
C LEU A 41 12.04 -18.07 -7.52
N HIS A 42 10.85 -18.67 -7.69
CA HIS A 42 10.73 -20.10 -7.99
C HIS A 42 11.57 -20.52 -9.21
N TYR A 43 11.54 -19.70 -10.27
CA TYR A 43 12.21 -20.00 -11.53
C TYR A 43 13.70 -19.66 -11.54
N THR A 44 14.14 -18.73 -10.69
CA THR A 44 15.50 -18.18 -10.76
C THR A 44 16.42 -18.69 -9.66
N LEU A 45 15.89 -19.13 -8.51
CA LEU A 45 16.71 -19.52 -7.35
C LEU A 45 17.76 -20.58 -7.70
N GLY A 46 17.34 -21.69 -8.31
CA GLY A 46 18.22 -22.78 -8.74
C GLY A 46 19.08 -22.42 -9.97
N PRO A 47 18.48 -22.06 -11.12
CA PRO A 47 19.22 -21.78 -12.35
C PRO A 47 20.24 -20.66 -12.26
N TRP A 48 20.00 -19.64 -11.43
CA TRP A 48 20.97 -18.56 -11.20
C TRP A 48 21.88 -18.82 -9.99
N GLN A 49 21.79 -20.01 -9.37
CA GLN A 49 22.60 -20.46 -8.23
C GLN A 49 22.62 -19.43 -7.09
N LEU A 50 21.46 -18.87 -6.77
CA LEU A 50 21.36 -17.80 -5.79
C LEU A 50 21.32 -18.35 -4.37
N SER A 51 21.97 -17.65 -3.44
CA SER A 51 21.65 -17.83 -2.03
C SER A 51 20.25 -17.29 -1.73
N HIS A 52 19.62 -17.74 -0.65
CA HIS A 52 18.31 -17.24 -0.26
C HIS A 52 18.37 -15.75 0.11
N GLY A 53 19.46 -15.28 0.71
CA GLY A 53 19.70 -13.86 0.96
C GLY A 53 19.72 -13.03 -0.33
N ALA A 54 20.38 -13.53 -1.38
CA ALA A 54 20.38 -12.88 -2.70
C ALA A 54 18.97 -12.87 -3.32
N ALA A 55 18.25 -13.99 -3.29
CA ALA A 55 16.85 -14.05 -3.74
C ALA A 55 15.94 -13.09 -2.96
N GLY A 56 16.08 -13.02 -1.64
CA GLY A 56 15.38 -12.05 -0.79
C GLY A 56 15.68 -10.61 -1.21
N PHE A 57 16.95 -10.32 -1.52
CA PHE A 57 17.35 -9.01 -2.03
C PHE A 57 16.73 -8.68 -3.40
N MET A 58 16.50 -9.65 -4.29
CA MET A 58 15.80 -9.40 -5.57
C MET A 58 14.41 -8.82 -5.37
N VAL A 59 13.67 -9.31 -4.37
CA VAL A 59 12.34 -8.79 -4.01
C VAL A 59 12.48 -7.42 -3.32
N SER A 60 13.39 -7.31 -2.36
CA SER A 60 13.64 -6.08 -1.61
C SER A 60 14.09 -4.92 -2.50
N ALA A 61 14.89 -5.15 -3.55
CA ALA A 61 15.40 -4.11 -4.44
C ALA A 61 14.28 -3.28 -5.10
N GLY A 62 13.20 -3.94 -5.54
CA GLY A 62 12.01 -3.26 -6.04
C GLY A 62 11.32 -2.43 -4.96
N LEU A 63 11.23 -2.95 -3.73
CA LEU A 63 10.65 -2.23 -2.59
C LEU A 63 11.50 -1.02 -2.15
N ILE A 64 12.83 -1.07 -2.30
CA ILE A 64 13.71 0.09 -2.06
C ILE A 64 13.38 1.19 -3.06
N GLY A 65 13.32 0.86 -4.35
CA GLY A 65 12.89 1.79 -5.40
C GLY A 65 11.50 2.36 -5.08
N PHE A 66 10.55 1.50 -4.73
CA PHE A 66 9.19 1.88 -4.33
C PHE A 66 9.16 2.84 -3.14
N GLY A 67 10.03 2.63 -2.16
CA GLY A 67 10.28 3.52 -1.02
C GLY A 67 10.68 4.93 -1.46
N ILE A 68 11.73 5.01 -2.27
CA ILE A 68 12.29 6.28 -2.77
C ILE A 68 11.27 7.02 -3.64
N GLY A 69 10.65 6.31 -4.59
CA GLY A 69 9.62 6.86 -5.48
C GLY A 69 8.45 7.48 -4.73
N ALA A 70 8.03 6.85 -3.63
CA ALA A 70 6.92 7.37 -2.85
C ALA A 70 7.24 8.62 -2.04
N VAL A 71 8.51 8.84 -1.68
CA VAL A 71 8.91 10.10 -1.04
C VAL A 71 9.08 11.19 -2.11
N ALA A 72 9.63 10.83 -3.27
CA ALA A 72 9.92 11.76 -4.35
C ALA A 72 8.66 12.28 -5.06
N HIS A 73 7.55 11.53 -5.07
CA HIS A 73 6.36 11.89 -5.85
C HIS A 73 5.72 13.23 -5.43
N GLY A 74 5.76 13.58 -4.14
CA GLY A 74 5.06 14.75 -3.59
C GLY A 74 5.60 16.05 -4.18
N PRO A 75 6.89 16.38 -3.94
CA PRO A 75 7.52 17.56 -4.52
C PRO A 75 7.47 17.60 -6.05
N LEU A 76 7.54 16.43 -6.70
CA LEU A 76 7.47 16.34 -8.16
C LEU A 76 6.07 16.71 -8.66
N ALA A 77 5.01 16.12 -8.09
CA ALA A 77 3.62 16.41 -8.45
C ALA A 77 3.23 17.86 -8.15
N ASP A 78 3.75 18.45 -7.08
CA ASP A 78 3.54 19.86 -6.75
C ASP A 78 4.24 20.82 -7.72
N ARG A 79 5.31 20.37 -8.40
CA ARG A 79 6.03 21.17 -9.40
C ARG A 79 5.43 21.06 -10.79
N ILE A 80 5.22 19.82 -11.28
CA ILE A 80 4.87 19.58 -12.69
C ILE A 80 3.38 19.26 -12.90
N GLY A 81 2.64 18.92 -11.83
CA GLY A 81 1.24 18.50 -11.90
C GLY A 81 1.06 17.02 -11.55
N ARG A 82 -0.14 16.64 -11.11
CA ARG A 82 -0.42 15.26 -10.69
C ARG A 82 -0.58 14.33 -11.90
N ARG A 83 -1.26 14.81 -12.94
CA ARG A 83 -1.49 14.06 -14.17
C ARG A 83 -0.20 13.62 -14.87
N PRO A 84 0.75 14.52 -15.22
CA PRO A 84 1.96 14.12 -15.93
C PRO A 84 2.85 13.19 -15.11
N VAL A 85 2.94 13.38 -13.78
CA VAL A 85 3.70 12.48 -12.91
C VAL A 85 3.11 11.08 -12.92
N LEU A 86 1.78 10.95 -12.76
CA LEU A 86 1.11 9.65 -12.74
C LEU A 86 1.27 8.90 -14.08
N LEU A 87 1.06 9.61 -15.20
CA LEU A 87 1.19 9.03 -16.54
C LEU A 87 2.64 8.63 -16.86
N THR A 88 3.62 9.45 -16.48
CA THR A 88 5.04 9.14 -16.67
C THR A 88 5.45 7.94 -15.82
N ALA A 89 4.98 7.86 -14.57
CA ALA A 89 5.25 6.72 -13.72
C ALA A 89 4.67 5.42 -14.29
N LEU A 90 3.41 5.45 -14.73
CA LEU A 90 2.76 4.29 -15.32
C LEU A 90 3.43 3.86 -16.64
N PHE A 91 3.81 4.82 -17.50
CA PHE A 91 4.51 4.54 -18.75
C PHE A 91 5.90 3.93 -18.50
N SER A 92 6.70 4.55 -17.65
CA SER A 92 8.05 4.08 -17.32
C SER A 92 8.03 2.73 -16.63
N ALA A 93 7.07 2.47 -15.73
CA ALA A 93 6.89 1.16 -15.13
C ALA A 93 6.65 0.08 -16.19
N GLY A 94 5.76 0.32 -17.16
CA GLY A 94 5.49 -0.63 -18.24
C GLY A 94 6.69 -0.87 -19.16
N VAL A 95 7.42 0.20 -19.53
CA VAL A 95 8.66 0.06 -20.31
C VAL A 95 9.69 -0.75 -19.54
N LEU A 96 9.91 -0.48 -18.26
CA LEU A 96 10.88 -1.23 -17.44
C LEU A 96 10.44 -2.68 -17.17
N SER A 97 9.14 -2.95 -17.11
CA SER A 97 8.62 -4.31 -17.10
C SER A 97 8.94 -5.03 -18.42
N LEU A 98 8.74 -4.39 -19.58
CA LEU A 98 9.17 -4.95 -20.87
C LEU A 98 10.68 -5.23 -20.92
N LEU A 99 11.50 -4.29 -20.42
CA LEU A 99 12.94 -4.47 -20.33
C LEU A 99 13.32 -5.60 -19.36
N THR A 100 12.57 -5.78 -18.26
CA THR A 100 12.78 -6.93 -17.36
C THR A 100 12.49 -8.24 -18.08
N ALA A 101 11.40 -8.33 -18.84
CA ALA A 101 11.04 -9.54 -19.56
C ALA A 101 12.08 -9.95 -20.62
N THR A 102 12.77 -8.97 -21.22
CA THR A 102 13.63 -9.18 -22.39
C THR A 102 15.12 -9.14 -22.08
N MET A 103 15.55 -8.37 -21.07
CA MET A 103 16.96 -8.09 -20.78
C MET A 103 17.45 -8.65 -19.44
N ALA A 104 16.56 -9.09 -18.53
CA ALA A 104 16.99 -9.61 -17.24
C ALA A 104 17.46 -11.08 -17.35
N THR A 105 18.72 -11.24 -17.76
CA THR A 105 19.38 -12.54 -17.94
C THR A 105 20.03 -13.10 -16.68
N GLY A 106 20.07 -12.34 -15.57
CA GLY A 106 20.67 -12.79 -14.32
C GLY A 106 20.36 -11.87 -13.15
N PHE A 107 20.97 -12.17 -12.00
CA PHE A 107 20.72 -11.49 -10.73
C PHE A 107 20.87 -9.96 -10.80
N ILE A 108 22.02 -9.48 -11.28
CA ILE A 108 22.34 -8.04 -11.28
C ILE A 108 21.39 -7.28 -12.20
N SER A 109 21.18 -7.75 -13.43
CA SER A 109 20.30 -7.08 -14.39
C SER A 109 18.84 -7.07 -13.89
N PHE A 110 18.38 -8.17 -13.29
CA PHE A 110 17.06 -8.22 -12.66
C PHE A 110 16.95 -7.20 -11.50
N VAL A 111 17.89 -7.20 -10.55
CA VAL A 111 17.90 -6.29 -9.40
C VAL A 111 17.89 -4.83 -9.82
N LEU A 112 18.71 -4.45 -10.80
CA LEU A 112 18.78 -3.07 -11.30
C LEU A 112 17.45 -2.66 -11.94
N LEU A 113 16.90 -3.48 -12.84
CA LEU A 113 15.61 -3.21 -13.47
C LEU A 113 14.49 -3.16 -12.45
N ARG A 114 14.48 -4.05 -11.45
CA ARG A 114 13.53 -4.03 -10.33
C ARG A 114 13.58 -2.75 -9.54
N PHE A 115 14.78 -2.32 -9.16
CA PHE A 115 14.96 -1.07 -8.43
C PHE A 115 14.40 0.11 -9.23
N LEU A 116 14.71 0.18 -10.53
CA LEU A 116 14.20 1.22 -11.42
C LEU A 116 12.68 1.16 -11.58
N THR A 117 12.09 -0.02 -11.80
CA THR A 117 10.62 -0.20 -11.86
C THR A 117 9.99 0.26 -10.56
N GLY A 118 10.59 -0.13 -9.42
CA GLY A 118 10.16 0.27 -8.08
C GLY A 118 10.04 1.78 -7.93
N LEU A 119 10.99 2.57 -8.44
CA LEU A 119 10.94 4.05 -8.36
C LEU A 119 9.63 4.61 -8.93
N PHE A 120 9.11 4.01 -10.00
CA PHE A 120 7.88 4.45 -10.64
C PHE A 120 6.63 3.83 -10.00
N LEU A 121 6.67 2.56 -9.60
CA LEU A 121 5.57 1.94 -8.84
C LEU A 121 5.28 2.69 -7.54
N GLY A 122 6.32 3.15 -6.85
CA GLY A 122 6.21 3.94 -5.62
C GLY A 122 5.40 5.24 -5.76
N VAL A 123 5.22 5.73 -6.98
CA VAL A 123 4.44 6.94 -7.29
C VAL A 123 2.95 6.63 -7.46
N ILE A 124 2.61 5.48 -8.06
CA ILE A 124 1.28 5.21 -8.63
C ILE A 124 0.20 5.14 -7.54
N LEU A 125 0.35 4.26 -6.55
CA LEU A 125 -0.60 4.14 -5.44
C LEU A 125 -0.86 5.46 -4.68
N PRO A 126 0.14 6.16 -4.11
CA PRO A 126 -0.12 7.35 -3.30
C PRO A 126 -0.64 8.51 -4.14
N LEU A 127 -0.09 8.73 -5.35
CA LEU A 127 -0.53 9.81 -6.22
C LEU A 127 -1.92 9.55 -6.80
N GLY A 128 -2.20 8.32 -7.22
CA GLY A 128 -3.53 7.92 -7.70
C GLY A 128 -4.61 8.06 -6.63
N THR A 129 -4.30 7.68 -5.39
CA THR A 129 -5.19 7.88 -4.23
C THR A 129 -5.46 9.36 -3.97
N ALA A 130 -4.42 10.19 -3.97
CA ALA A 130 -4.56 11.63 -3.80
C ALA A 130 -5.34 12.30 -4.94
N PHE A 131 -5.12 11.84 -6.18
CA PHE A 131 -5.80 12.31 -7.38
C PHE A 131 -7.30 12.00 -7.29
N ILE A 132 -7.68 10.76 -7.01
CA ILE A 132 -9.10 10.38 -6.88
C ILE A 132 -9.79 11.12 -5.72
N ASN A 133 -9.12 11.26 -4.57
CA ASN A 133 -9.69 11.98 -3.43
C ASN A 133 -9.97 13.46 -3.76
N GLU A 134 -9.15 14.09 -4.60
CA GLU A 134 -9.37 15.47 -5.04
C GLU A 134 -10.63 15.63 -5.90
N PHE A 135 -10.94 14.65 -6.75
CA PHE A 135 -12.11 14.68 -7.63
C PHE A 135 -13.36 14.06 -7.02
N ALA A 136 -13.26 13.33 -5.91
CA ALA A 136 -14.39 12.59 -5.39
C ALA A 136 -15.44 13.49 -4.69
N PRO A 137 -16.75 13.28 -4.94
CA PRO A 137 -17.80 13.99 -4.23
C PRO A 137 -17.75 13.75 -2.72
N ALA A 138 -18.04 14.77 -1.91
CA ALA A 138 -17.91 14.68 -0.45
C ALA A 138 -18.72 13.53 0.16
N ARG A 139 -19.92 13.24 -0.37
CA ARG A 139 -20.81 12.19 0.15
C ARG A 139 -20.30 10.76 -0.12
N SER A 140 -19.47 10.57 -1.14
CA SER A 140 -19.01 9.25 -1.59
C SER A 140 -17.49 9.10 -1.62
N ALA A 141 -16.73 10.10 -1.17
CA ALA A 141 -15.28 10.15 -1.29
C ALA A 141 -14.59 8.88 -0.75
N ASN A 142 -14.94 8.47 0.48
CA ASN A 142 -14.35 7.28 1.10
C ASN A 142 -14.62 6.01 0.28
N ARG A 143 -15.85 5.84 -0.23
CA ARG A 143 -16.22 4.66 -1.03
C ARG A 143 -15.48 4.64 -2.37
N VAL A 144 -15.41 5.79 -3.03
CA VAL A 144 -14.74 5.97 -4.32
C VAL A 144 -13.25 5.67 -4.19
N VAL A 145 -12.60 6.20 -3.16
CA VAL A 145 -11.19 5.92 -2.86
C VAL A 145 -10.99 4.44 -2.55
N ALA A 146 -11.81 3.85 -1.69
CA ALA A 146 -11.69 2.43 -1.32
C ALA A 146 -11.82 1.48 -2.52
N VAL A 147 -12.80 1.70 -3.40
CA VAL A 147 -12.99 0.91 -4.62
C VAL A 147 -11.80 1.06 -5.56
N THR A 148 -11.25 2.27 -5.70
CA THR A 148 -10.08 2.49 -6.55
C THR A 148 -8.87 1.74 -6.01
N VAL A 149 -8.57 1.89 -4.71
CA VAL A 149 -7.42 1.27 -4.03
C VAL A 149 -7.50 -0.26 -4.03
N ALA A 150 -8.70 -0.83 -4.03
CA ALA A 150 -8.89 -2.28 -4.19
C ALA A 150 -8.30 -2.82 -5.50
N GLY A 151 -8.08 -1.95 -6.51
CA GLY A 151 -7.34 -2.28 -7.73
C GLY A 151 -5.97 -2.89 -7.44
N TYR A 152 -5.23 -2.38 -6.44
CA TYR A 152 -3.92 -2.94 -6.06
C TYR A 152 -4.02 -4.41 -5.64
N THR A 153 -5.00 -4.75 -4.80
CA THR A 153 -5.22 -6.14 -4.36
C THR A 153 -5.64 -7.03 -5.53
N LEU A 154 -6.52 -6.54 -6.40
CA LEU A 154 -6.93 -7.27 -7.61
C LEU A 154 -5.74 -7.52 -8.55
N GLY A 155 -4.82 -6.57 -8.68
CA GLY A 155 -3.56 -6.74 -9.41
C GLY A 155 -2.73 -7.91 -8.89
N GLY A 156 -2.60 -8.02 -7.57
CA GLY A 156 -1.89 -9.14 -6.95
C GLY A 156 -2.53 -10.51 -7.19
N VAL A 157 -3.88 -10.56 -7.18
CA VAL A 157 -4.64 -11.77 -7.54
C VAL A 157 -4.43 -12.12 -9.01
N LEU A 158 -4.50 -11.14 -9.91
CA LEU A 158 -4.23 -11.34 -11.34
C LEU A 158 -2.80 -11.84 -11.59
N ALA A 159 -1.82 -11.36 -10.83
CA ALA A 159 -0.45 -11.85 -10.88
C ALA A 159 -0.35 -13.34 -10.51
N SER A 160 -1.09 -13.77 -9.48
CA SER A 160 -1.17 -15.19 -9.12
C SER A 160 -1.78 -16.03 -10.25
N LEU A 161 -2.92 -15.59 -10.80
CA LEU A 161 -3.64 -16.33 -11.84
C LEU A 161 -2.83 -16.43 -13.13
N ILE A 162 -2.23 -15.32 -13.57
CA ILE A 162 -1.35 -15.33 -14.74
C ILE A 162 -0.13 -16.21 -14.48
N GLY A 163 0.42 -16.15 -13.27
CA GLY A 163 1.43 -17.08 -12.78
C GLY A 163 1.04 -18.53 -13.01
N ILE A 164 -0.09 -18.96 -12.46
CA ILE A 164 -0.57 -20.35 -12.53
C ILE A 164 -0.74 -20.83 -13.98
N TYR A 165 -1.35 -20.04 -14.86
CA TYR A 165 -1.75 -20.51 -16.19
C TYR A 165 -0.69 -20.28 -17.28
N PHE A 166 0.11 -19.21 -17.21
CA PHE A 166 0.99 -18.83 -18.31
C PHE A 166 2.47 -19.12 -18.04
N THR A 167 2.93 -19.05 -16.78
CA THR A 167 4.35 -19.27 -16.48
C THR A 167 4.84 -20.71 -16.69
N PRO A 168 4.01 -21.77 -16.56
CA PRO A 168 4.44 -23.12 -16.94
C PRO A 168 4.79 -23.29 -18.42
N VAL A 169 4.14 -22.51 -19.30
CA VAL A 169 4.31 -22.62 -20.76
C VAL A 169 5.35 -21.62 -21.29
N HIS A 170 5.36 -20.40 -20.76
CA HIS A 170 6.16 -19.29 -21.29
C HIS A 170 7.31 -18.87 -20.35
N GLY A 171 7.45 -19.51 -19.19
CA GLY A 171 8.38 -19.10 -18.14
C GLY A 171 7.94 -17.81 -17.44
N TRP A 172 8.77 -17.34 -16.52
CA TRP A 172 8.50 -16.11 -15.75
C TRP A 172 8.46 -14.80 -16.57
N PRO A 173 9.12 -14.64 -17.75
CA PRO A 173 9.06 -13.38 -18.50
C PRO A 173 7.65 -12.94 -18.90
N VAL A 174 6.71 -13.87 -19.05
CA VAL A 174 5.30 -13.58 -19.38
C VAL A 174 4.61 -12.68 -18.37
N LEU A 175 5.00 -12.78 -17.08
CA LEU A 175 4.51 -11.89 -16.04
C LEU A 175 4.80 -10.43 -16.40
N TYR A 176 6.01 -10.15 -16.90
CA TYR A 176 6.41 -8.79 -17.22
C TYR A 176 6.02 -8.33 -18.62
N TRP A 177 5.79 -9.24 -19.57
CA TRP A 177 5.12 -8.88 -20.83
C TRP A 177 3.71 -8.36 -20.58
N ILE A 178 2.97 -8.98 -19.65
CA ILE A 178 1.65 -8.49 -19.27
C ILE A 178 1.77 -7.20 -18.46
N GLY A 179 2.72 -7.11 -17.53
CA GLY A 179 3.01 -5.86 -16.79
C GLY A 179 3.33 -4.67 -17.72
N ALA A 180 3.98 -4.93 -18.87
CA ALA A 180 4.28 -3.91 -19.87
C ALA A 180 3.05 -3.24 -20.48
N ALA A 181 1.87 -3.87 -20.42
CA ALA A 181 0.62 -3.28 -20.89
C ALA A 181 0.23 -2.01 -20.10
N SER A 182 0.81 -1.78 -18.92
CA SER A 182 0.69 -0.51 -18.20
C SER A 182 1.18 0.70 -19.02
N ALA A 183 2.18 0.53 -19.89
CA ALA A 183 2.64 1.61 -20.77
C ALA A 183 1.58 1.98 -21.82
N VAL A 184 0.87 0.98 -22.37
CA VAL A 184 -0.26 1.21 -23.27
C VAL A 184 -1.39 1.90 -22.52
N LEU A 185 -1.71 1.44 -21.30
CA LEU A 185 -2.70 2.09 -20.45
C LEU A 185 -2.35 3.56 -20.20
N ALA A 186 -1.08 3.89 -19.94
CA ALA A 186 -0.66 5.27 -19.76
C ALA A 186 -0.99 6.14 -20.99
N VAL A 187 -0.71 5.66 -22.20
CA VAL A 187 -1.07 6.36 -23.44
C VAL A 187 -2.58 6.53 -23.57
N LEU A 188 -3.36 5.49 -23.27
CA LEU A 188 -4.83 5.54 -23.31
C LEU A 188 -5.42 6.50 -22.27
N LEU A 189 -4.73 6.71 -21.14
CA LEU A 189 -5.17 7.61 -20.08
C LEU A 189 -4.83 9.08 -20.34
N ILE A 190 -3.97 9.41 -21.31
CA ILE A 190 -3.63 10.79 -21.69
C ILE A 190 -4.89 11.63 -21.95
N PRO A 191 -5.82 11.25 -22.84
CA PRO A 191 -7.03 12.06 -23.09
C PRO A 191 -8.06 12.00 -21.96
N VAL A 192 -7.96 11.00 -21.08
CA VAL A 192 -8.97 10.69 -20.07
C VAL A 192 -8.74 11.49 -18.78
N LEU A 193 -7.50 11.53 -18.30
CA LEU A 193 -7.18 12.14 -17.01
C LEU A 193 -7.04 13.66 -17.15
N PRO A 194 -7.83 14.47 -16.42
CA PRO A 194 -7.64 15.91 -16.32
C PRO A 194 -6.43 16.23 -15.41
N GLU A 195 -5.97 17.47 -15.43
CA GLU A 195 -5.05 17.96 -14.42
C GLU A 195 -5.77 18.26 -13.10
N SER A 196 -5.05 18.19 -11.98
CA SER A 196 -5.53 18.60 -10.66
C SER A 196 -6.09 20.02 -10.68
N VAL A 197 -7.33 20.17 -10.19
CA VAL A 197 -7.99 21.47 -10.06
C VAL A 197 -7.23 22.35 -9.06
N GLN A 198 -6.78 21.79 -7.95
CA GLN A 198 -5.98 22.53 -6.95
C GLN A 198 -4.67 23.02 -7.57
N PHE A 199 -3.98 22.17 -8.33
CA PHE A 199 -2.76 22.56 -9.04
C PHE A 199 -3.00 23.69 -10.04
N ASP A 200 -4.08 23.59 -10.83
CA ASP A 200 -4.43 24.62 -11.82
C ASP A 200 -4.81 25.95 -11.17
N VAL A 201 -5.54 25.94 -10.05
CA VAL A 201 -5.83 27.17 -9.29
C VAL A 201 -4.54 27.82 -8.79
N LEU A 202 -3.62 27.05 -8.21
CA LEU A 202 -2.34 27.57 -7.71
C LEU A 202 -1.43 28.11 -8.80
N ARG A 203 -1.54 27.58 -10.03
CA ARG A 203 -0.82 28.06 -11.22
C ARG A 203 -1.53 29.22 -11.94
N GLY A 204 -2.68 29.69 -11.44
CA GLY A 204 -3.47 30.75 -12.07
C GLY A 204 -4.18 30.31 -13.37
N ARG A 205 -4.26 29.00 -13.65
CA ARG A 205 -4.86 28.44 -14.88
C ARG A 205 -6.39 28.31 -14.74
N HIS A 206 -7.06 29.42 -14.48
CA HIS A 206 -8.50 29.44 -14.17
C HIS A 206 -9.39 28.88 -15.30
N GLU A 207 -9.00 29.01 -16.56
CA GLU A 207 -9.74 28.45 -17.70
C GLU A 207 -9.78 26.91 -17.69
N ASN A 208 -8.71 26.25 -17.26
CA ASN A 208 -8.68 24.79 -17.14
C ASN A 208 -9.58 24.31 -16.00
N VAL A 209 -9.60 25.07 -14.90
CA VAL A 209 -10.48 24.83 -13.75
C VAL A 209 -11.95 24.95 -14.19
N ALA A 210 -12.30 26.03 -14.89
CA ALA A 210 -13.65 26.25 -15.41
C ALA A 210 -14.09 25.10 -16.36
N ARG A 211 -13.22 24.70 -17.30
CA ARG A 211 -13.50 23.55 -18.20
C ARG A 211 -13.72 22.24 -17.45
N THR A 212 -12.95 22.00 -16.39
CA THR A 212 -13.08 20.78 -15.59
C THR A 212 -14.36 20.79 -14.76
N LEU A 213 -14.66 21.91 -14.09
CA LEU A 213 -15.89 22.08 -13.31
C LEU A 213 -17.15 22.04 -14.18
N ALA A 214 -17.10 22.58 -15.41
CA ALA A 214 -18.22 22.49 -16.36
C ALA A 214 -18.55 21.04 -16.77
N LYS A 215 -17.56 20.13 -16.81
CA LYS A 215 -17.79 18.69 -17.05
C LYS A 215 -18.48 18.02 -15.85
N LEU A 216 -18.22 18.52 -14.64
CA LEU A 216 -18.75 17.99 -13.37
C LEU A 216 -20.17 18.50 -13.08
N ASN A 217 -20.40 19.81 -13.22
CA ASN A 217 -21.64 20.49 -12.89
C ASN A 217 -22.31 21.02 -14.17
N ARG A 218 -22.93 20.12 -14.93
CA ARG A 218 -23.69 20.48 -16.13
C ARG A 218 -24.81 21.45 -15.77
N GLY A 219 -24.77 22.66 -16.33
CA GLY A 219 -25.78 23.72 -16.12
C GLY A 219 -25.30 24.95 -15.35
N ARG A 220 -24.06 24.97 -14.86
CA ARG A 220 -23.43 26.18 -14.29
C ARG A 220 -22.37 26.73 -15.26
N SER A 221 -22.41 28.05 -15.53
CA SER A 221 -21.31 28.74 -16.22
C SER A 221 -20.25 29.17 -15.20
N TYR A 222 -18.98 29.00 -15.57
CA TYR A 222 -17.82 29.39 -14.79
C TYR A 222 -16.95 30.43 -15.54
N ASP A 223 -17.52 31.08 -16.56
CA ASP A 223 -16.79 32.04 -17.38
C ASP A 223 -16.39 33.28 -16.56
N GLY A 224 -15.11 33.67 -16.65
CA GLY A 224 -14.56 34.83 -15.93
C GLY A 224 -14.38 34.64 -14.40
N VAL A 225 -14.68 33.46 -13.85
CA VAL A 225 -14.58 33.23 -12.40
C VAL A 225 -13.13 33.07 -11.96
N ARG A 226 -12.67 33.92 -11.03
CA ARG A 226 -11.41 33.72 -10.32
C ARG A 226 -11.57 32.71 -9.19
N PHE A 227 -10.76 31.66 -9.24
CA PHE A 227 -10.74 30.62 -8.23
C PHE A 227 -9.66 30.89 -7.20
N ILE A 228 -9.98 30.70 -5.92
CA ILE A 228 -9.04 30.85 -4.79
C ILE A 228 -8.94 29.54 -4.02
N GLN A 229 -7.78 29.30 -3.42
CA GLN A 229 -7.58 28.22 -2.45
C GLN A 229 -7.16 28.84 -1.12
N PRO A 230 -7.93 28.66 -0.03
CA PRO A 230 -7.54 29.16 1.29
C PRO A 230 -6.18 28.55 1.67
N ARG A 231 -5.18 29.41 1.88
CA ARG A 231 -3.81 29.01 2.19
C ARG A 231 -3.51 29.31 3.65
N GLU A 232 -3.51 28.27 4.47
CA GLU A 232 -2.78 28.25 5.74
C GLU A 232 -2.49 26.79 6.09
N ARG A 233 -1.27 26.34 5.79
CA ARG A 233 -0.73 25.10 6.37
C ARG A 233 0.51 25.49 7.14
N ALA A 234 0.59 25.04 8.39
CA ALA A 234 1.82 25.10 9.17
C ALA A 234 3.00 24.50 8.38
N SER A 235 4.23 24.92 8.68
CA SER A 235 5.41 24.41 7.98
C SER A 235 5.52 22.90 8.17
N ALA A 236 5.94 22.16 7.14
CA ALA A 236 6.15 20.71 7.21
C ALA A 236 7.05 20.33 8.40
N ARG A 237 8.05 21.18 8.70
CA ARG A 237 8.96 21.00 9.84
C ARG A 237 8.23 21.06 11.19
N GLU A 238 7.30 22.00 11.35
CA GLU A 238 6.52 22.17 12.57
C GLU A 238 5.57 20.99 12.80
N MET A 239 4.93 20.51 11.73
CA MET A 239 4.07 19.34 11.79
C MET A 239 4.86 18.08 12.18
N ILE A 240 6.03 17.87 11.58
CA ILE A 240 6.93 16.74 11.92
C ILE A 240 7.36 16.84 13.38
N ALA A 241 7.81 18.02 13.84
CA ALA A 241 8.22 18.25 15.22
C ALA A 241 7.08 17.98 16.21
N THR A 242 5.83 18.28 15.83
CA THR A 242 4.66 18.05 16.69
C THR A 242 4.31 16.57 16.79
N VAL A 243 4.46 15.78 15.72
CA VAL A 243 4.23 14.32 15.74
C VAL A 243 5.19 13.59 16.68
N VAL A 244 6.42 14.09 16.82
CA VAL A 244 7.46 13.51 17.70
C VAL A 244 7.57 14.19 19.07
N ASN A 245 6.73 15.21 19.32
CA ASN A 245 6.66 15.90 20.61
C ASN A 245 6.34 14.92 21.75
N PRO A 246 6.87 15.12 22.98
CA PRO A 246 6.55 14.30 24.15
C PRO A 246 5.08 13.91 24.31
N HIS A 247 4.15 14.78 23.94
CA HIS A 247 2.71 14.49 23.96
C HIS A 247 2.34 13.29 23.07
N PHE A 248 2.76 13.27 21.80
CA PHE A 248 2.44 12.18 20.85
C PHE A 248 3.51 11.07 20.79
N ARG A 249 4.72 11.32 21.30
CA ARG A 249 5.92 10.49 21.05
C ARG A 249 5.71 9.00 21.30
N ARG A 250 5.15 8.61 22.45
CA ARG A 250 4.95 7.19 22.80
C ARG A 250 3.99 6.50 21.83
N THR A 251 2.88 7.14 21.53
CA THR A 251 1.87 6.62 20.60
C THR A 251 2.38 6.60 19.16
N SER A 252 3.10 7.65 18.73
CA SER A 252 3.76 7.70 17.42
C SER A 252 4.76 6.55 17.25
N ILE A 253 5.66 6.35 18.21
CA ILE A 253 6.64 5.25 18.16
C ILE A 253 5.94 3.89 18.16
N GLY A 254 4.90 3.70 19.00
CA GLY A 254 4.12 2.47 19.01
C GLY A 254 3.47 2.17 17.65
N LEU A 255 2.90 3.19 16.99
CA LEU A 255 2.33 3.07 15.65
C LEU A 255 3.41 2.72 14.61
N TRP A 256 4.59 3.34 14.69
CA TRP A 256 5.70 3.11 13.76
C TRP A 256 6.27 1.70 13.90
N VAL A 257 6.47 1.22 15.13
CA VAL A 257 6.94 -0.16 15.39
C VAL A 257 5.92 -1.17 14.90
N CYS A 258 4.62 -0.96 15.18
CA CYS A 258 3.58 -1.85 14.66
C CYS A 258 3.58 -1.85 13.12
N ALA A 259 3.70 -0.68 12.48
CA ALA A 259 3.73 -0.56 11.02
C ALA A 259 4.94 -1.24 10.39
N PHE A 260 6.10 -1.12 11.04
CA PHE A 260 7.32 -1.81 10.64
C PHE A 260 7.11 -3.33 10.66
N LEU A 261 6.57 -3.86 11.77
CA LEU A 261 6.37 -5.30 11.94
C LEU A 261 5.28 -5.85 11.01
N THR A 262 4.16 -5.14 10.85
CA THR A 262 3.10 -5.58 9.93
C THR A 262 3.55 -5.56 8.49
N LEU A 263 4.26 -4.51 8.03
CA LEU A 263 4.78 -4.48 6.66
C LEU A 263 5.94 -5.45 6.43
N PHE A 264 6.79 -5.67 7.44
CA PHE A 264 7.76 -6.77 7.44
C PHE A 264 7.05 -8.10 7.20
N CYS A 265 5.96 -8.38 7.92
CA CYS A 265 5.18 -9.60 7.73
C CYS A 265 4.52 -9.65 6.34
N ILE A 266 3.90 -8.57 5.88
CA ILE A 266 3.23 -8.51 4.57
C ILE A 266 4.21 -8.85 3.45
N TYR A 267 5.31 -8.11 3.35
CA TYR A 267 6.23 -8.25 2.23
C TYR A 267 7.18 -9.43 2.41
N GLY A 268 7.62 -9.70 3.64
CA GLY A 268 8.45 -10.87 3.94
C GLY A 268 7.73 -12.18 3.64
N LEU A 269 6.48 -12.32 4.07
CA LEU A 269 5.67 -13.49 3.75
C LEU A 269 5.34 -13.51 2.26
N SER A 270 4.82 -12.43 1.68
CA SER A 270 4.46 -12.41 0.25
C SER A 270 5.65 -12.70 -0.67
N GLY A 271 6.85 -12.28 -0.30
CA GLY A 271 8.07 -12.50 -1.08
C GLY A 271 8.50 -13.96 -1.16
N TRP A 272 8.24 -14.76 -0.12
CA TRP A 272 8.71 -16.14 0.02
C TRP A 272 7.63 -17.20 -0.02
N LEU A 273 6.37 -16.82 0.21
CA LEU A 273 5.28 -17.77 0.44
C LEU A 273 5.07 -18.75 -0.73
N PRO A 274 5.08 -18.34 -2.01
CA PRO A 274 4.94 -19.29 -3.11
C PRO A 274 6.08 -20.30 -3.17
N SER A 275 7.34 -19.84 -3.19
CA SER A 275 8.51 -20.71 -3.31
C SER A 275 8.65 -21.68 -2.13
N VAL A 276 8.35 -21.22 -0.91
CA VAL A 276 8.37 -22.04 0.31
C VAL A 276 7.27 -23.10 0.33
N MET A 277 6.06 -22.74 -0.10
CA MET A 277 4.95 -23.71 -0.14
C MET A 277 5.20 -24.80 -1.18
N GLU A 278 5.85 -24.43 -2.28
CA GLU A 278 6.22 -25.36 -3.33
C GLU A 278 7.33 -26.30 -2.92
N SER A 279 8.39 -25.79 -2.27
CA SER A 279 9.46 -26.63 -1.74
C SER A 279 8.99 -27.60 -0.65
N ARG A 280 7.82 -27.31 -0.04
CA ARG A 280 7.11 -28.21 0.89
C ARG A 280 6.18 -29.21 0.21
N GLY A 281 6.12 -29.22 -1.12
CA GLY A 281 5.36 -30.20 -1.89
C GLY A 281 3.87 -29.85 -2.11
N ASN A 282 3.42 -28.60 -1.89
CA ASN A 282 2.01 -28.23 -2.10
C ASN A 282 1.58 -28.21 -3.58
N GLY A 283 2.50 -28.43 -4.51
CA GLY A 283 2.25 -28.32 -5.94
C GLY A 283 2.29 -26.88 -6.43
N PHE A 284 2.68 -26.71 -7.70
CA PHE A 284 2.92 -25.41 -8.32
C PHE A 284 1.71 -24.47 -8.24
N ALA A 285 0.54 -24.92 -8.72
CA ALA A 285 -0.66 -24.09 -8.77
C ALA A 285 -1.14 -23.66 -7.37
N ALA A 286 -1.12 -24.58 -6.40
CA ALA A 286 -1.54 -24.26 -5.03
C ALA A 286 -0.60 -23.22 -4.40
N SER A 287 0.70 -23.31 -4.66
CA SER A 287 1.73 -22.40 -4.12
C SER A 287 1.47 -20.93 -4.48
N PHE A 288 0.94 -20.66 -5.66
CA PHE A 288 0.53 -19.32 -6.08
C PHE A 288 -0.81 -18.88 -5.44
N LEU A 289 -1.74 -19.82 -5.22
CA LEU A 289 -3.01 -19.53 -4.55
C LEU A 289 -2.85 -19.07 -3.10
N PHE A 290 -1.79 -19.48 -2.40
CA PHE A 290 -1.49 -19.00 -1.05
C PHE A 290 -1.41 -17.47 -0.99
N LEU A 291 -0.77 -16.83 -1.96
CA LEU A 291 -0.65 -15.37 -1.99
C LEU A 291 -1.99 -14.70 -2.33
N THR A 292 -2.79 -15.28 -3.23
CA THR A 292 -4.17 -14.83 -3.51
C THR A 292 -5.04 -14.88 -2.25
N ILE A 293 -5.03 -16.01 -1.54
CA ILE A 293 -5.82 -16.22 -0.33
C ILE A 293 -5.39 -15.27 0.78
N LEU A 294 -4.07 -15.08 0.95
CA LEU A 294 -3.51 -14.12 1.91
C LEU A 294 -4.09 -12.71 1.67
N GLN A 295 -4.09 -12.25 0.42
CA GLN A 295 -4.55 -10.92 0.03
C GLN A 295 -6.06 -10.74 0.22
N LEU A 296 -6.87 -11.69 -0.26
CA LEU A 296 -8.32 -11.63 -0.15
C LEU A 296 -8.80 -11.69 1.30
N ALA A 297 -8.20 -12.56 2.11
CA ALA A 297 -8.52 -12.66 3.53
C ALA A 297 -8.15 -11.38 4.29
N GLY A 298 -7.09 -10.67 3.86
CA GLY A 298 -6.68 -9.38 4.39
C GLY A 298 -7.75 -8.29 4.32
N ILE A 299 -8.48 -8.22 3.21
CA ILE A 299 -9.62 -7.29 3.04
C ILE A 299 -10.69 -7.60 4.10
N ALA A 300 -11.04 -8.88 4.27
CA ALA A 300 -12.03 -9.30 5.24
C ALA A 300 -11.62 -8.92 6.67
N GLY A 301 -10.36 -9.13 7.04
CA GLY A 301 -9.84 -8.82 8.38
C GLY A 301 -10.02 -7.36 8.79
N GLY A 302 -9.61 -6.43 7.92
CA GLY A 302 -9.75 -5.00 8.18
C GLY A 302 -11.22 -4.57 8.28
N LEU A 303 -12.07 -5.07 7.39
CA LEU A 303 -13.50 -4.77 7.40
C LEU A 303 -14.21 -5.33 8.64
N THR A 304 -13.88 -6.54 9.09
CA THR A 304 -14.47 -7.13 10.29
C THR A 304 -14.19 -6.28 11.51
N VAL A 305 -12.94 -5.86 11.73
CA VAL A 305 -12.61 -5.00 12.88
C VAL A 305 -13.30 -3.64 12.77
N ALA A 306 -13.31 -3.02 11.57
CA ALA A 306 -14.00 -1.76 11.37
C ALA A 306 -15.49 -1.84 11.77
N VAL A 307 -16.21 -2.86 11.28
CA VAL A 307 -17.64 -3.05 11.59
C VAL A 307 -17.87 -3.36 13.07
N VAL A 308 -17.03 -4.19 13.69
CA VAL A 308 -17.16 -4.54 15.12
C VAL A 308 -16.91 -3.32 16.01
N CYS A 309 -15.89 -2.52 15.70
CA CYS A 309 -15.57 -1.31 16.45
C CYS A 309 -16.65 -0.23 16.27
N ASP A 310 -17.18 -0.04 15.06
CA ASP A 310 -18.24 0.95 14.79
C ASP A 310 -19.56 0.61 15.50
N ARG A 311 -19.87 -0.69 15.70
CA ARG A 311 -21.12 -1.14 16.35
C ARG A 311 -21.06 -1.19 17.87
N ARG A 312 -19.87 -1.24 18.47
CA ARG A 312 -19.68 -1.53 19.90
C ARG A 312 -18.83 -0.48 20.65
N ASP A 313 -18.64 0.71 20.08
CA ASP A 313 -17.65 1.70 20.57
C ASP A 313 -16.28 1.05 20.84
N GLY A 314 -15.92 0.09 19.99
CA GLY A 314 -14.84 -0.85 20.24
C GLY A 314 -13.46 -0.20 20.04
N ASN A 315 -12.50 -0.60 20.86
CA ASN A 315 -11.13 -0.09 20.75
C ASN A 315 -10.39 -0.70 19.56
N MET A 316 -10.15 0.10 18.51
CA MET A 316 -9.39 -0.30 17.33
C MET A 316 -8.01 -0.90 17.66
N ALA A 317 -7.35 -0.45 18.73
CA ALA A 317 -6.06 -1.00 19.15
C ALA A 317 -6.19 -2.42 19.74
N ALA A 318 -7.31 -2.72 20.41
CA ALA A 318 -7.62 -4.09 20.83
C ALA A 318 -7.93 -4.99 19.62
N GLY A 319 -8.63 -4.46 18.60
CA GLY A 319 -8.83 -5.14 17.34
C GLY A 319 -7.51 -5.53 16.65
N LEU A 320 -6.53 -4.61 16.64
CA LEU A 320 -5.18 -4.90 16.13
C LEU A 320 -4.53 -6.06 16.89
N VAL A 321 -4.57 -6.07 18.23
CA VAL A 321 -4.00 -7.16 19.04
C VAL A 321 -4.63 -8.50 18.69
N VAL A 322 -5.96 -8.57 18.62
CA VAL A 322 -6.69 -9.80 18.26
C VAL A 322 -6.26 -10.32 16.89
N LEU A 323 -6.18 -9.44 15.88
CA LEU A 323 -5.73 -9.80 14.55
C LEU A 323 -4.28 -10.32 14.53
N MET A 324 -3.37 -9.70 15.29
CA MET A 324 -1.98 -10.17 15.41
C MET A 324 -1.88 -11.52 16.11
N VAL A 325 -2.72 -11.79 17.12
CA VAL A 325 -2.78 -13.10 17.80
C VAL A 325 -3.29 -14.17 16.84
N ILE A 326 -4.34 -13.89 16.05
CA ILE A 326 -4.84 -14.82 15.02
C ILE A 326 -3.72 -15.16 14.02
N ALA A 327 -3.01 -14.14 13.53
CA ALA A 327 -1.89 -14.36 12.61
C ALA A 327 -0.76 -15.18 13.25
N THR A 328 -0.44 -14.92 14.51
CA THR A 328 0.59 -15.66 15.27
C THR A 328 0.25 -17.14 15.33
N VAL A 329 -0.96 -17.48 15.80
CA VAL A 329 -1.40 -18.87 15.92
C VAL A 329 -1.42 -19.54 14.55
N ALA A 330 -1.96 -18.85 13.53
CA ALA A 330 -2.03 -19.40 12.19
C ALA A 330 -0.65 -19.70 11.60
N MET A 331 0.32 -18.79 11.72
CA MET A 331 1.67 -18.99 11.20
C MET A 331 2.46 -20.03 11.99
N ALA A 332 2.24 -20.15 13.30
CA ALA A 332 2.78 -21.26 14.08
C ALA A 332 2.26 -22.60 13.55
N LEU A 333 0.95 -22.71 13.29
CA LEU A 333 0.35 -23.94 12.75
C LEU A 333 0.85 -24.29 11.34
N VAL A 334 1.16 -23.32 10.47
CA VAL A 334 1.81 -23.60 9.17
C VAL A 334 3.24 -24.12 9.36
N GLY A 335 3.96 -23.60 10.35
CA GLY A 335 5.33 -24.02 10.65
C GLY A 335 5.43 -25.49 11.09
N PHE A 336 4.38 -26.03 11.73
CA PHE A 336 4.41 -27.39 12.31
C PHE A 336 3.38 -28.36 11.72
N GLY A 337 2.47 -27.88 10.87
CA GLY A 337 1.37 -28.66 10.30
C GLY A 337 1.74 -29.38 8.99
N GLY A 338 1.13 -30.56 8.77
CA GLY A 338 1.20 -31.31 7.52
C GLY A 338 -0.11 -31.24 6.70
N GLY A 339 -0.07 -31.77 5.48
CA GLY A 339 -1.21 -31.83 4.56
C GLY A 339 -1.40 -30.57 3.70
N SER A 340 -2.35 -30.61 2.76
CA SER A 340 -2.58 -29.56 1.77
C SER A 340 -3.60 -28.50 2.19
N VAL A 341 -4.56 -28.85 3.05
CA VAL A 341 -5.67 -27.96 3.43
C VAL A 341 -5.30 -27.02 4.60
N LEU A 342 -4.63 -27.56 5.62
CA LEU A 342 -4.28 -26.81 6.83
C LEU A 342 -3.42 -25.56 6.51
N PRO A 343 -2.36 -25.64 5.67
CA PRO A 343 -1.60 -24.46 5.31
C PRO A 343 -2.45 -23.39 4.61
N LEU A 344 -3.36 -23.77 3.71
CA LEU A 344 -4.22 -22.81 2.99
C LEU A 344 -5.13 -22.04 3.96
N VAL A 345 -5.77 -22.76 4.88
CA VAL A 345 -6.64 -22.14 5.91
C VAL A 345 -5.83 -21.22 6.81
N CYS A 346 -4.67 -21.67 7.29
CA CYS A 346 -3.82 -20.85 8.14
C CYS A 346 -3.25 -19.64 7.40
N THR A 347 -2.95 -19.74 6.12
CA THR A 347 -2.56 -18.58 5.29
C THR A 347 -3.71 -17.59 5.13
N ALA A 348 -4.95 -18.06 4.98
CA ALA A 348 -6.12 -17.16 5.00
C ALA A 348 -6.21 -16.42 6.34
N LEU A 349 -6.09 -17.14 7.46
CA LEU A 349 -6.12 -16.53 8.80
C LEU A 349 -4.96 -15.56 9.04
N ALA A 350 -3.78 -15.87 8.51
CA ALA A 350 -2.63 -14.97 8.55
C ALA A 350 -2.86 -13.71 7.71
N GLY A 351 -3.49 -13.84 6.53
CA GLY A 351 -3.89 -12.68 5.71
C GLY A 351 -4.88 -11.79 6.45
N PHE A 352 -5.94 -12.41 6.99
CA PHE A 352 -6.95 -11.76 7.83
C PHE A 352 -6.32 -11.00 9.00
N GLY A 353 -5.34 -11.60 9.68
CA GLY A 353 -4.62 -10.98 10.78
C GLY A 353 -3.65 -9.88 10.33
N ILE A 354 -2.68 -10.20 9.48
CA ILE A 354 -1.55 -9.35 9.11
C ILE A 354 -1.99 -8.15 8.25
N ILE A 355 -2.65 -8.41 7.11
CA ILE A 355 -3.08 -7.35 6.17
C ILE A 355 -4.29 -6.60 6.76
N GLY A 356 -5.20 -7.31 7.42
CA GLY A 356 -6.29 -6.68 8.17
C GLY A 356 -5.76 -5.78 9.28
N GLY A 357 -4.73 -6.23 10.00
CA GLY A 357 -4.05 -5.46 11.04
C GLY A 357 -3.41 -4.17 10.50
N GLN A 358 -2.77 -4.22 9.33
CA GLN A 358 -2.29 -3.01 8.66
C GLN A 358 -3.42 -2.03 8.34
N SER A 359 -4.58 -2.54 7.91
CA SER A 359 -5.77 -1.71 7.65
C SER A 359 -6.28 -1.03 8.92
N VAL A 360 -6.35 -1.77 10.04
CA VAL A 360 -6.69 -1.22 11.36
C VAL A 360 -5.68 -0.17 11.81
N LEU A 361 -4.39 -0.42 11.57
CA LEU A 361 -3.31 0.50 11.93
C LEU A 361 -3.40 1.82 11.16
N ASN A 362 -3.79 1.78 9.89
CA ASN A 362 -4.03 2.98 9.08
C ASN A 362 -5.17 3.84 9.68
N THR A 363 -6.25 3.19 10.12
CA THR A 363 -7.37 3.85 10.80
C THR A 363 -6.96 4.42 12.15
N LEU A 364 -6.19 3.65 12.94
CA LEU A 364 -5.66 4.09 14.24
C LEU A 364 -4.77 5.32 14.12
N SER A 365 -3.89 5.34 13.13
CA SER A 365 -3.04 6.48 12.82
C SER A 365 -3.89 7.72 12.53
N ALA A 366 -4.90 7.57 11.66
CA ALA A 366 -5.81 8.66 11.32
C ALA A 366 -6.58 9.21 12.54
N GLN A 367 -7.00 8.34 13.46
CA GLN A 367 -7.75 8.72 14.67
C GLN A 367 -6.88 9.33 15.77
N THR A 368 -5.57 9.05 15.78
CA THR A 368 -4.66 9.48 16.85
C THR A 368 -4.29 10.95 16.73
N TYR A 369 -4.08 11.42 15.49
CA TYR A 369 -3.60 12.78 15.25
C TYR A 369 -4.76 13.75 14.94
N PRO A 370 -4.68 15.00 15.43
CA PRO A 370 -5.55 16.09 15.01
C PRO A 370 -5.58 16.25 13.49
N VAL A 371 -6.68 16.78 12.94
CA VAL A 371 -6.90 16.88 11.48
C VAL A 371 -5.74 17.54 10.73
N HIS A 372 -5.12 18.58 11.32
CA HIS A 372 -4.01 19.31 10.71
C HIS A 372 -2.65 18.57 10.78
N LEU A 373 -2.51 17.54 11.64
CA LEU A 373 -1.29 16.71 11.77
C LEU A 373 -1.47 15.31 11.17
N ARG A 374 -2.70 14.91 10.88
CA ARG A 374 -3.07 13.54 10.48
C ARG A 374 -2.27 13.02 9.30
N SER A 375 -2.16 13.80 8.23
CA SER A 375 -1.39 13.41 7.04
C SER A 375 0.08 13.17 7.37
N THR A 376 0.68 14.02 8.21
CA THR A 376 2.08 13.93 8.60
C THR A 376 2.34 12.73 9.49
N GLY A 377 1.52 12.53 10.53
CA GLY A 377 1.64 11.39 11.44
C GLY A 377 1.47 10.05 10.74
N THR A 378 0.46 9.93 9.86
CA THR A 378 0.25 8.75 9.02
C THR A 378 1.38 8.56 8.00
N GLY A 379 1.87 9.65 7.39
CA GLY A 379 3.00 9.61 6.45
C GLY A 379 4.29 9.09 7.10
N MET A 380 4.63 9.59 8.30
CA MET A 380 5.80 9.11 9.05
C MET A 380 5.68 7.64 9.44
N MET A 381 4.49 7.22 9.87
CA MET A 381 4.21 5.81 10.18
C MET A 381 4.44 4.90 8.97
N PHE A 382 3.91 5.26 7.80
CA PHE A 382 4.17 4.50 6.57
C PHE A 382 5.63 4.55 6.14
N GLY A 383 6.31 5.68 6.35
CA GLY A 383 7.74 5.83 6.06
C GLY A 383 8.58 4.81 6.84
N VAL A 384 8.41 4.74 8.16
CA VAL A 384 9.10 3.74 9.00
C VAL A 384 8.62 2.33 8.65
N GLY A 385 7.32 2.15 8.43
CA GLY A 385 6.72 0.88 8.06
C GLY A 385 7.34 0.28 6.78
N ARG A 386 7.60 1.10 5.77
CA ARG A 386 8.25 0.67 4.51
C ARG A 386 9.65 0.11 4.72
N ILE A 387 10.39 0.57 5.73
CA ILE A 387 11.69 -0.02 6.07
C ILE A 387 11.50 -1.49 6.46
N GLY A 388 10.46 -1.81 7.25
CA GLY A 388 10.10 -3.19 7.58
C GLY A 388 9.77 -4.01 6.34
N GLY A 389 8.96 -3.46 5.44
CA GLY A 389 8.64 -4.11 4.16
C GLY A 389 9.84 -4.38 3.27
N ILE A 390 10.78 -3.43 3.18
CA ILE A 390 12.04 -3.57 2.45
C ILE A 390 12.92 -4.65 3.07
N LEU A 391 13.05 -4.67 4.41
CA LEU A 391 13.89 -5.62 5.11
C LEU A 391 13.30 -7.03 5.18
N GLY A 392 11.97 -7.17 5.10
CA GLY A 392 11.25 -8.45 5.20
C GLY A 392 11.82 -9.56 4.32
N PRO A 393 11.74 -9.44 2.99
CA PRO A 393 12.22 -10.48 2.08
C PRO A 393 13.72 -10.78 2.25
N TYR A 394 14.55 -9.75 2.41
CA TYR A 394 15.99 -9.89 2.58
C TYR A 394 16.36 -10.62 3.89
N LEU A 395 15.81 -10.20 5.03
CA LEU A 395 16.14 -10.81 6.32
C LEU A 395 15.61 -12.24 6.42
N ILE A 396 14.45 -12.54 5.83
CA ILE A 396 13.94 -13.92 5.74
C ILE A 396 14.86 -14.78 4.86
N GLY A 397 15.31 -14.25 3.72
CA GLY A 397 16.28 -14.94 2.86
C GLY A 397 17.59 -15.22 3.58
N TRP A 398 18.14 -14.23 4.29
CA TRP A 398 19.33 -14.41 5.10
C TRP A 398 19.14 -15.46 6.22
N LEU A 399 17.97 -15.47 6.85
CA LEU A 399 17.62 -16.46 7.87
C LEU A 399 17.52 -17.88 7.28
N LEU A 400 17.00 -18.02 6.05
CA LEU A 400 16.97 -19.28 5.34
C LEU A 400 18.40 -19.78 5.05
N ASP A 401 19.31 -18.92 4.61
CA ASP A 401 20.72 -19.30 4.43
C ASP A 401 21.35 -19.77 5.75
N TRP A 402 21.13 -19.03 6.84
CA TRP A 402 21.69 -19.36 8.16
C TRP A 402 21.16 -20.67 8.74
N THR A 403 19.90 -21.02 8.44
CA THR A 403 19.26 -22.26 8.90
C THR A 403 19.42 -23.42 7.92
N GLY A 404 20.24 -23.28 6.87
CA GLY A 404 20.48 -24.34 5.88
C GLY A 404 19.27 -24.63 4.99
N GLY A 405 18.42 -23.63 4.73
CA GLY A 405 17.21 -23.74 3.91
C GLY A 405 15.98 -24.24 4.66
N ALA A 406 16.00 -24.24 6.00
CA ALA A 406 14.88 -24.69 6.80
C ALA A 406 13.67 -23.75 6.65
N THR A 407 12.71 -24.12 5.82
CA THR A 407 11.52 -23.29 5.52
C THR A 407 10.69 -22.91 6.75
N ASN A 408 10.76 -23.69 7.84
CA ASN A 408 10.14 -23.36 9.13
C ASN A 408 10.62 -21.99 9.68
N ALA A 409 11.85 -21.60 9.35
CA ALA A 409 12.43 -20.33 9.79
C ALA A 409 11.62 -19.13 9.29
N VAL A 410 11.02 -19.20 8.10
CA VAL A 410 10.13 -18.15 7.57
C VAL A 410 8.95 -17.93 8.51
N PHE A 411 8.23 -19.00 8.86
CA PHE A 411 7.06 -18.91 9.72
C PHE A 411 7.41 -18.49 11.14
N ILE A 412 8.55 -18.95 11.67
CA ILE A 412 9.04 -18.52 12.98
C ILE A 412 9.34 -17.01 12.99
N ALA A 413 9.99 -16.49 11.95
CA ALA A 413 10.26 -15.06 11.84
C ALA A 413 8.96 -14.23 11.81
N ILE A 414 7.95 -14.70 11.08
CA ILE A 414 6.63 -14.06 11.04
C ILE A 414 5.94 -14.14 12.40
N VAL A 415 5.98 -15.29 13.08
CA VAL A 415 5.42 -15.48 14.44
C VAL A 415 6.06 -14.51 15.43
N VAL A 416 7.39 -14.39 15.43
CA VAL A 416 8.09 -13.44 16.31
C VAL A 416 7.67 -12.00 16.02
N ALA A 417 7.56 -11.63 14.74
CA ALA A 417 7.13 -10.30 14.35
C ALA A 417 5.67 -10.00 14.72
N THR A 418 4.75 -10.97 14.56
CA THR A 418 3.34 -10.78 14.93
C THR A 418 3.13 -10.76 16.44
N VAL A 419 3.88 -11.53 17.22
CA VAL A 419 3.89 -11.44 18.69
C VAL A 419 4.37 -10.06 19.13
N ALA A 420 5.48 -9.58 18.57
CA ALA A 420 5.99 -8.24 18.87
C ALA A 420 4.97 -7.14 18.49
N ALA A 421 4.27 -7.30 17.37
CA ALA A 421 3.22 -6.37 16.94
C ALA A 421 1.99 -6.42 17.87
N ALA A 422 1.63 -7.59 18.39
CA ALA A 422 0.56 -7.75 19.37
C ALA A 422 0.91 -7.05 20.70
N ILE A 423 2.16 -7.20 21.18
CA ILE A 423 2.65 -6.50 22.36
C ILE A 423 2.64 -4.98 22.14
N GLY A 424 3.11 -4.53 20.97
CA GLY A 424 3.06 -3.11 20.56
C GLY A 424 1.62 -2.56 20.51
N GLY A 425 0.68 -3.34 19.96
CA GLY A 425 -0.75 -3.03 19.97
C GLY A 425 -1.32 -2.90 21.38
N GLY A 426 -0.91 -3.79 22.30
CA GLY A 426 -1.27 -3.72 23.72
C GLY A 426 -0.75 -2.43 24.38
N ALA A 427 0.49 -2.05 24.11
CA ALA A 427 1.06 -0.79 24.59
C ALA A 427 0.30 0.43 24.03
N LEU A 428 -0.13 0.39 22.77
CA LEU A 428 -0.93 1.45 22.16
C LEU A 428 -2.29 1.65 22.84
N ILE A 429 -2.91 0.60 23.39
CA ILE A 429 -4.14 0.73 24.19
C ILE A 429 -3.89 1.63 25.41
N VAL A 430 -2.78 1.41 26.10
CA VAL A 430 -2.40 2.17 27.30
C VAL A 430 -2.05 3.61 26.93
N PHE A 431 -1.18 3.81 25.93
CA PHE A 431 -0.72 5.15 25.53
C PHE A 431 -1.85 6.03 25.00
N ARG A 432 -2.83 5.44 24.30
CA ARG A 432 -4.00 6.20 23.81
C ARG A 432 -4.94 6.58 24.93
N ARG A 433 -5.14 5.73 25.95
CA ARG A 433 -5.95 6.10 27.13
C ARG A 433 -5.35 7.30 27.86
N GLU A 434 -4.03 7.31 28.03
CA GLU A 434 -3.30 8.42 28.64
C GLU A 434 -3.42 9.72 27.83
N LEU A 435 -3.25 9.63 26.50
CA LEU A 435 -3.47 10.77 25.59
C LEU A 435 -4.87 11.37 25.71
N THR A 436 -5.91 10.54 25.74
CA THR A 436 -7.30 10.99 25.87
C THR A 436 -7.56 11.63 27.23
N ARG A 437 -6.98 11.07 28.31
CA ARG A 437 -7.09 11.63 29.66
C ARG A 437 -6.48 13.03 29.76
N GLN A 438 -5.26 13.20 29.26
CA GLN A 438 -4.58 14.51 29.26
C GLN A 438 -5.33 15.58 28.47
N ARG A 439 -6.09 15.17 27.43
CA ARG A 439 -6.94 16.08 26.66
C ARG A 439 -8.16 16.54 27.46
N GLY A 440 -8.83 15.63 28.16
CA GLY A 440 -9.96 15.96 29.03
C GLY A 440 -9.57 16.89 30.18
N GLU A 441 -8.39 16.66 30.79
CA GLU A 441 -7.87 17.53 31.86
C GLU A 441 -7.56 18.95 31.35
N ARG A 442 -7.00 19.11 30.14
CA ARG A 442 -6.76 20.43 29.53
C ARG A 442 -8.04 21.18 29.16
N GLU A 443 -9.06 20.49 28.66
CA GLU A 443 -10.35 21.11 28.30
C GLU A 443 -11.13 21.54 29.56
N SER A 444 -10.92 20.88 30.71
CA SER A 444 -11.51 21.25 32.01
C SER A 444 -10.86 22.46 32.71
N HIS A 445 -9.73 22.96 32.21
CA HIS A 445 -9.00 24.11 32.76
C HIS A 445 -9.11 25.38 31.90
N ILE A 446 -9.98 25.39 30.89
CA ILE A 446 -10.35 26.61 30.18
C ILE A 446 -11.49 27.26 30.98
N PRO A 447 -11.27 28.39 31.68
CA PRO A 447 -12.36 29.08 32.36
C PRO A 447 -13.38 29.51 31.30
N VAL A 448 -14.64 29.15 31.53
CA VAL A 448 -15.77 29.68 30.79
C VAL A 448 -15.82 31.18 31.10
N VAL A 449 -15.34 32.00 30.14
CA VAL A 449 -15.47 33.46 30.18
C VAL A 449 -16.62 33.87 29.29
#